data_AF-A0A5Q2RHU8-F1
#
_entry.id   AF-A0A5Q2RHU8-F1
#
_cell.length_a   1.000
_cell.length_b   1.000
_cell.length_c   1.000
_cell.angle_alpha   90.00
_cell.angle_beta   90.00
_cell.angle_gamma   90.00
#
_symmetry.space_group_name_H-M   'P 1'
#
loop_
_entity.id
_entity.type
_entity.pdbx_description
1 polymer ?
#
loop_
_entity_poly.entity_id
_entity_poly.type
_entity_poly.pdbx_seq_one_letter_code
_entity_poly.pdbx_strand_id
1 'polypeptide(L)'
;MRSTRLALDRLAVGADAIDAEEISYADVFVVVREGARDPGPSDWEVTIRTVHARDLVAGRHELVMQAADGTVLRGAAVLRFTDGRRHLLRGDDPLDGFVDTGPTAGPG
;
A
#
# COMPACT_ATOMS: atom_id res chain seq x y z
N MET A 1 17.98 -2.12 -7.67
CA MET A 1 16.70 -2.24 -6.92
C MET A 1 16.44 -0.93 -6.23
N ARG A 2 15.27 -0.33 -6.40
CA ARG A 2 14.84 0.88 -5.68
C ARG A 2 13.60 0.58 -4.85
N SER A 3 13.43 1.31 -3.74
CA SER A 3 12.26 1.19 -2.89
C SER A 3 11.71 2.53 -2.46
N THR A 4 10.38 2.64 -2.40
CA THR A 4 9.68 3.84 -1.92
C THR A 4 8.79 3.46 -0.75
N ARG A 5 8.75 4.34 0.26
CA ARG A 5 7.87 4.26 1.43
C ARG A 5 6.84 5.39 1.37
N LEU A 6 5.57 5.06 1.52
CA LEU A 6 4.47 6.04 1.51
C LEU A 6 3.68 5.96 2.81
N ALA A 7 3.44 7.12 3.45
CA ALA A 7 2.50 7.24 4.56
C ALA A 7 1.08 7.42 4.01
N LEU A 8 0.11 6.72 4.61
CA LEU A 8 -1.29 6.77 4.17
C LEU A 8 -2.14 7.68 5.07
N ASP A 9 -3.03 8.43 4.44
CA ASP A 9 -4.11 9.18 5.08
C ASP A 9 -5.40 8.36 5.12
N ARG A 10 -5.70 7.57 4.08
CA ARG A 10 -6.91 6.74 4.05
C ARG A 10 -6.62 5.36 3.50
N LEU A 11 -7.33 4.37 4.03
CA LEU A 11 -7.23 2.98 3.59
C LEU A 11 -8.61 2.33 3.50
N ALA A 12 -8.87 1.61 2.41
CA ALA A 12 -9.93 0.62 2.32
C ALA A 12 -9.32 -0.75 2.04
N VAL A 13 -9.82 -1.77 2.75
CA VAL A 13 -9.47 -3.18 2.60
C VAL A 13 -10.74 -3.95 2.24
N GLY A 14 -10.95 -4.22 0.95
CA GLY A 14 -12.20 -4.79 0.44
C GLY A 14 -13.38 -3.86 0.72
N ALA A 15 -14.38 -4.39 1.44
CA ALA A 15 -15.54 -3.60 1.89
C ALA A 15 -15.28 -2.83 3.20
N ASP A 16 -14.19 -3.13 3.89
CA ASP A 16 -13.85 -2.49 5.17
C ASP A 16 -13.10 -1.19 4.94
N ALA A 17 -13.77 -0.06 5.17
CA ALA A 17 -13.12 1.23 5.23
C ALA A 17 -12.45 1.40 6.60
N ILE A 18 -11.18 1.78 6.60
CA ILE A 18 -10.42 2.15 7.80
C ILE A 18 -10.12 3.64 7.70
N ASP A 19 -10.78 4.43 8.53
CA ASP A 19 -10.62 5.87 8.54
C ASP A 19 -9.26 6.28 9.11
N ALA A 20 -8.77 7.45 8.68
CA ALA A 20 -7.46 7.99 9.05
C ALA A 20 -7.21 7.98 10.57
N GLU A 21 -8.22 8.35 11.35
CA GLU A 21 -8.16 8.44 12.81
C GLU A 21 -8.00 7.07 13.50
N GLU A 22 -8.35 5.98 12.80
CA GLU A 22 -8.17 4.62 13.30
C GLU A 22 -6.80 4.04 12.94
N ILE A 23 -6.06 4.70 12.04
CA ILE A 23 -4.74 4.28 11.59
C ILE A 23 -3.69 4.95 12.46
N SER A 24 -3.05 4.18 13.34
CA SER A 24 -1.89 4.66 14.11
C SER A 24 -0.60 4.68 13.28
N TYR A 25 -0.54 3.88 12.22
CA TYR A 25 0.59 3.76 11.32
C TYR A 25 0.15 3.06 10.04
N ALA A 26 0.58 3.57 8.89
CA ALA A 26 0.44 2.88 7.63
C ALA A 26 1.63 3.20 6.72
N ASP A 27 2.17 2.15 6.12
CA ASP A 27 3.28 2.19 5.19
C ASP A 27 2.97 1.33 3.98
N VAL A 28 3.28 1.86 2.80
CA VAL A 28 3.41 1.07 1.57
C VAL A 28 4.88 1.00 1.20
N PHE A 29 5.40 -0.22 1.00
CA PHE A 29 6.73 -0.49 0.50
C PHE A 29 6.63 -1.06 -0.91
N VAL A 30 7.19 -0.35 -1.90
CA VAL A 30 7.19 -0.78 -3.30
C VAL A 30 8.61 -1.05 -3.75
N VAL A 31 8.83 -2.18 -4.41
CA VAL A 31 10.12 -2.60 -4.98
C VAL A 31 10.04 -2.50 -6.50
N VAL A 32 11.02 -1.82 -7.09
CA VAL A 32 11.24 -1.88 -8.53
C VAL A 32 12.60 -2.53 -8.80
N ARG A 33 12.57 -3.63 -9.55
CA ARG A 33 13.75 -4.40 -9.95
C ARG A 33 14.60 -3.61 -10.94
N GLU A 34 15.88 -3.91 -11.00
CA GLU A 34 16.77 -3.26 -11.97
C GLU A 34 16.33 -3.56 -13.40
N GLY A 35 16.30 -2.53 -14.25
CA GLY A 35 15.82 -2.63 -15.64
C GLY A 35 14.29 -2.63 -15.80
N ALA A 36 13.51 -2.72 -14.71
CA ALA A 36 12.07 -2.58 -14.74
C ALA A 36 11.66 -1.11 -14.58
N ARG A 37 10.64 -0.68 -15.34
CA ARG A 37 10.04 0.66 -15.19
C ARG A 37 9.09 0.69 -14.00
N ASP A 38 8.30 -0.36 -13.85
CA ASP A 38 7.21 -0.49 -12.89
C ASP A 38 7.43 -1.71 -11.96
N PRO A 39 6.84 -1.71 -10.74
CA PRO A 39 6.86 -2.88 -9.87
C PRO A 39 6.11 -4.05 -10.50
N GLY A 40 6.57 -5.28 -10.24
CA GLY A 40 5.79 -6.48 -10.54
C GLY A 40 4.55 -6.61 -9.64
N PRO A 41 3.59 -7.49 -9.99
CA PRO A 41 2.35 -7.69 -9.25
C PRO A 41 2.50 -8.00 -7.75
N SER A 42 3.61 -8.63 -7.37
CA SER A 42 3.90 -9.01 -5.98
C SER A 42 5.13 -8.31 -5.40
N ASP A 43 5.58 -7.24 -6.05
CA ASP A 43 6.74 -6.45 -5.64
C ASP A 43 6.32 -5.24 -4.76
N TRP A 44 5.20 -5.33 -4.06
CA TRP A 44 4.76 -4.32 -3.09
C TRP A 44 4.09 -4.95 -1.86
N GLU A 45 4.23 -4.28 -0.71
CA GLU A 45 3.71 -4.71 0.59
C GLU A 45 3.15 -3.51 1.36
N VAL A 46 2.12 -3.76 2.18
CA VAL A 46 1.46 -2.75 2.99
C VAL A 46 1.45 -3.22 4.43
N THR A 47 2.00 -2.40 5.33
CA THR A 47 1.92 -2.63 6.77
C THR A 47 1.01 -1.59 7.39
N ILE A 48 -0.02 -2.04 8.08
CA ILE A 48 -0.99 -1.18 8.76
C ILE A 48 -1.01 -1.53 10.24
N ARG A 49 -1.12 -0.51 11.07
CA ARG A 49 -1.41 -0.65 12.49
C ARG A 49 -2.58 0.23 12.87
N THR A 50 -3.64 -0.39 13.38
CA THR A 50 -4.83 0.31 13.85
C THR A 50 -4.76 0.62 15.35
N VAL A 51 -5.48 1.65 15.78
CA VAL A 51 -5.62 2.03 17.20
C VAL A 51 -6.42 0.97 17.96
N HIS A 52 -7.51 0.51 17.34
CA HIS A 52 -8.39 -0.53 17.87
C HIS A 52 -8.17 -1.85 17.17
N ALA A 53 -8.55 -2.96 17.82
CA ALA A 53 -8.48 -4.26 17.17
C ALA A 53 -9.50 -4.33 16.03
N ARG A 54 -9.07 -4.82 14.87
CA ARG A 54 -9.85 -5.06 13.66
C ARG A 54 -9.64 -6.49 13.22
N ASP A 55 -10.73 -7.21 12.98
CA ASP A 55 -10.68 -8.58 12.47
C ASP A 55 -10.75 -8.52 10.94
N LEU A 56 -9.59 -8.57 10.29
CA LEU A 56 -9.53 -8.65 8.83
C LEU A 56 -9.59 -10.11 8.40
N VAL A 57 -10.55 -10.42 7.54
CA VAL A 57 -10.74 -11.78 7.00
C VAL A 57 -9.47 -12.23 6.28
N ALA A 58 -9.03 -13.47 6.54
CA ALA A 58 -7.92 -14.05 5.81
C ALA A 58 -8.25 -14.22 4.32
N GLY A 59 -7.36 -13.78 3.43
CA GLY A 59 -7.54 -13.95 1.99
C GLY A 59 -7.07 -12.76 1.16
N ARG A 60 -7.52 -12.73 -0.09
CA ARG A 60 -7.28 -11.67 -1.06
C ARG A 60 -8.28 -10.54 -0.84
N HIS A 61 -7.76 -9.32 -0.81
CA HIS A 61 -8.50 -8.07 -0.65
C HIS A 61 -8.17 -7.13 -1.78
N GLU A 62 -9.14 -6.32 -2.15
CA GLU A 62 -8.88 -5.12 -2.92
C GLU A 62 -8.41 -4.01 -1.98
N LEU A 63 -7.28 -3.36 -2.27
CA LEU A 63 -6.80 -2.23 -1.50
C LEU A 63 -7.00 -0.93 -2.27
N VAL A 64 -7.52 0.07 -1.57
CA VAL A 64 -7.50 1.47 -2.03
C VAL A 64 -6.80 2.28 -0.95
N MET A 65 -5.70 2.93 -1.32
CA MET A 65 -4.82 3.64 -0.42
C MET A 65 -4.68 5.08 -0.89
N GLN A 66 -4.95 6.04 -0.03
CA GLN A 66 -4.74 7.45 -0.32
C GLN A 66 -3.59 7.94 0.56
N ALA A 67 -2.53 8.44 -0.07
CA ALA A 67 -1.41 9.08 0.61
C ALA A 67 -1.73 10.54 0.95
N ALA A 68 -0.95 11.12 1.87
CA ALA A 68 -1.13 12.49 2.34
C ALA A 68 -0.93 13.57 1.26
N ASP A 69 -0.20 13.24 0.18
CA ASP A 69 -0.01 14.12 -0.98
C ASP A 69 -1.17 14.06 -1.99
N GLY A 70 -2.20 13.25 -1.70
CA GLY A 70 -3.35 13.03 -2.58
C GLY A 70 -3.16 11.91 -3.60
N THR A 71 -1.99 11.27 -3.65
CA THR A 71 -1.77 10.06 -4.47
C THR A 71 -2.73 8.96 -4.07
N VAL A 72 -3.40 8.35 -5.05
CA VAL A 72 -4.27 7.18 -4.83
C VAL A 72 -3.64 5.97 -5.48
N LEU A 73 -3.41 4.93 -4.66
CA LEU A 73 -2.92 3.63 -5.09
C LEU A 73 -4.02 2.59 -4.96
N ARG A 74 -4.13 1.70 -5.96
CA ARG A 74 -5.10 0.60 -5.96
C ARG A 74 -4.47 -0.70 -6.42
N GLY A 75 -4.80 -1.80 -5.77
CA GLY A 75 -4.32 -3.12 -6.19
C GLY A 75 -4.88 -4.23 -5.33
N ALA A 76 -4.88 -5.45 -5.84
CA ALA A 76 -5.23 -6.60 -5.02
C ALA A 76 -4.04 -7.05 -4.16
N ALA A 77 -4.31 -7.42 -2.92
CA ALA A 77 -3.30 -7.92 -2.00
C ALA A 77 -3.83 -9.06 -1.14
N VAL A 78 -2.97 -9.99 -0.77
CA VAL A 78 -3.27 -11.07 0.16
C VAL A 78 -2.86 -10.67 1.57
N LEU A 79 -3.77 -10.80 2.54
CA LEU A 79 -3.46 -10.66 3.95
C LEU A 79 -2.54 -11.81 4.38
N ARG A 80 -1.29 -11.50 4.70
CA ARG A 80 -0.25 -12.47 5.09
C ARG A 80 -0.15 -12.67 6.59
N PHE A 81 -0.44 -11.62 7.35
CA PHE A 81 -0.37 -11.66 8.81
C PHE A 81 -1.37 -10.67 9.41
N THR A 82 -2.01 -11.09 10.49
CA THR A 82 -2.68 -10.18 11.41
C THR A 82 -2.62 -10.69 12.84
N ASP A 83 -2.47 -9.76 13.80
CA ASP A 83 -2.69 -10.00 15.23
C ASP A 83 -3.90 -9.23 15.78
N GLY A 84 -4.77 -8.76 14.87
CA GLY A 84 -5.91 -7.91 15.16
C GLY A 84 -5.57 -6.42 15.26
N ARG A 85 -4.32 -5.99 15.41
CA ARG A 85 -3.96 -4.57 15.37
C ARG A 85 -2.94 -4.24 14.31
N ARG A 86 -2.05 -5.17 14.01
CA ARG A 86 -1.08 -5.10 12.93
C ARG A 86 -1.57 -6.00 11.81
N HIS A 87 -1.45 -5.49 10.58
CA HIS A 87 -1.84 -6.19 9.37
C HIS A 87 -0.72 -6.04 8.34
N LEU A 88 -0.34 -7.15 7.71
CA LEU A 88 0.60 -7.18 6.59
C LEU A 88 -0.13 -7.73 5.37
N LEU A 89 -0.23 -6.92 4.33
CA LEU A 89 -0.75 -7.33 3.04
C LEU A 89 0.36 -7.32 1.99
N ARG A 90 0.34 -8.31 1.10
CA ARG A 90 1.30 -8.43 0.00
C ARG A 90 0.57 -8.38 -1.34
N GLY A 91 1.09 -7.61 -2.28
CA GLY A 91 0.54 -7.49 -3.62
C GLY A 91 0.33 -8.84 -4.32
N ASP A 92 -0.80 -8.95 -4.99
CA ASP A 92 -1.23 -10.08 -5.82
C ASP A 92 -1.59 -9.64 -7.24
N ASP A 93 -1.46 -8.34 -7.54
CA ASP A 93 -1.74 -7.69 -8.81
C ASP A 93 -0.89 -6.41 -8.96
N PRO A 94 -0.76 -5.85 -10.17
CA PRO A 94 -0.16 -4.53 -10.36
C PRO A 94 -0.74 -3.48 -9.41
N LEU A 95 0.11 -2.54 -8.99
CA LEU A 95 -0.27 -1.43 -8.14
C LEU A 95 -0.55 -0.20 -9.00
N ASP A 96 -1.82 0.02 -9.31
CA ASP A 96 -2.28 1.18 -10.08
C ASP A 96 -2.02 2.47 -9.31
N GLY A 97 -1.71 3.55 -10.04
CA GLY A 97 -1.42 4.87 -9.47
C GLY A 97 0.02 5.04 -8.97
N PHE A 98 0.82 3.96 -8.93
CA PHE A 98 2.25 4.07 -8.67
C PHE A 98 2.97 4.53 -9.95
N VAL A 99 3.22 5.82 -10.06
CA VAL A 99 4.10 6.40 -11.09
C VAL A 99 5.48 6.59 -10.49
N ASP A 100 6.50 6.06 -11.16
CA ASP A 100 7.88 6.33 -10.82
C ASP A 100 8.15 7.84 -10.89
N THR A 101 8.18 8.51 -9.75
CA THR A 101 8.74 9.86 -9.64
C THR A 101 10.27 9.75 -9.71
N GLY A 102 10.78 9.42 -10.90
CA GLY A 102 12.17 9.72 -11.23
C GLY A 102 12.44 11.22 -11.02
N PRO A 103 13.69 11.65 -10.81
CA PRO A 103 14.00 13.06 -10.63
C PRO A 103 13.41 13.84 -11.82
N THR A 104 12.47 14.75 -11.53
CA THR A 104 11.90 15.65 -12.53
C THR A 104 13.07 16.44 -13.12
N ALA A 105 13.49 16.10 -14.34
CA ALA A 105 14.41 16.94 -15.08
C ALA A 105 13.70 18.29 -15.27
N GLY A 106 14.14 19.31 -14.54
CA GLY A 106 13.65 20.66 -14.71
C GLY A 106 13.84 21.13 -16.15
N PRO A 107 12.98 22.01 -16.68
CA PRO A 107 13.18 22.57 -18.01
C PRO A 107 14.50 23.36 -18.01
N GLY A 108 15.40 22.99 -18.90
CA GLY A 108 16.59 23.78 -19.23
C GLY A 108 16.27 25.01 -20.05
#